data_AF-A0A370K0U8-F1
#
_entry.id   AF-A0A370K0U8-F1
#
_cell.length_a   1.000
_cell.length_b   1.000
_cell.length_c   1.000
_cell.angle_alpha   90.00
_cell.angle_beta   90.00
_cell.angle_gamma   90.00
#
_symmetry.space_group_name_H-M   'P 1'
#
loop_
_entity.id
_entity.type
_entity.pdbx_description
1 polymer ?
#
loop_
_entity_poly.entity_id
_entity_poly.type
_entity_poly.pdbx_seq_one_letter_code
_entity_poly.pdbx_strand_id
1 'polypeptide(L)'
;MEIVGVRGAPQETLDALKEALRGVDFSQAVVTYITDWQDQRSQARYAVFVREGRHRVLGLDAFGPRFGAEGEAALEALTRWLLERGVSEFREAIIPPSRYAALFKLDEDELLKTLLATANPADPALFANLRGAGLKR
;
A
#
# COMPACT_ATOMS: atom_id res chain seq x y z
N MET A 1 9.14 7.21 11.97
CA MET A 1 8.33 6.31 11.12
C MET A 1 8.15 4.98 11.82
N GLU A 2 6.95 4.44 11.78
CA GLU A 2 6.62 3.10 12.28
C GLU A 2 6.55 2.10 11.09
N ILE A 3 7.11 0.91 11.25
CA ILE A 3 7.03 -0.18 10.26
C ILE A 3 6.20 -1.31 10.86
N VAL A 4 5.15 -1.74 10.17
CA VAL A 4 4.16 -2.70 10.72
C VAL A 4 3.80 -3.83 9.75
N GLY A 5 3.26 -4.89 10.32
CA GLY A 5 2.79 -6.08 9.61
C GLY A 5 3.88 -7.11 9.33
N VAL A 6 3.49 -8.14 8.57
CA VAL A 6 4.32 -9.31 8.27
C VAL A 6 4.24 -9.60 6.78
N ARG A 7 5.40 -9.75 6.14
CA ARG A 7 5.48 -9.99 4.69
C ARG A 7 4.68 -11.21 4.30
N GLY A 8 3.84 -11.07 3.29
CA GLY A 8 2.98 -12.14 2.79
C GLY A 8 1.91 -12.64 3.77
N ALA A 9 1.61 -11.90 4.84
CA ALA A 9 0.47 -12.14 5.72
C ALA A 9 -0.54 -10.98 5.57
N PRO A 10 -1.46 -11.05 4.59
CA PRO A 10 -2.28 -9.90 4.20
C PRO A 10 -3.20 -9.40 5.32
N GLN A 11 -3.89 -10.31 5.99
CA GLN A 11 -4.86 -9.96 7.04
C GLN A 11 -4.17 -9.43 8.31
N GLU A 12 -3.10 -10.08 8.75
CA GLU A 12 -2.31 -9.63 9.90
C GLU A 12 -1.70 -8.24 9.65
N THR A 13 -1.19 -8.01 8.44
CA THR A 13 -0.66 -6.69 8.05
C THR A 13 -1.75 -5.63 7.97
N LEU A 14 -2.94 -5.99 7.48
CA LEU A 14 -4.09 -5.09 7.48
C LEU A 14 -4.46 -4.63 8.88
N ASP A 15 -4.57 -5.57 9.83
CA ASP A 15 -4.97 -5.26 11.19
C ASP A 15 -3.89 -4.44 11.90
N ALA A 16 -2.61 -4.81 11.77
CA ALA A 16 -1.50 -4.03 12.30
C ALA A 16 -1.47 -2.59 11.75
N LEU A 17 -1.76 -2.41 10.46
CA LEU A 17 -1.80 -1.09 9.84
C LEU A 17 -2.97 -0.25 10.37
N LYS A 18 -4.17 -0.84 10.52
CA LYS A 18 -5.33 -0.13 11.08
C LYS A 18 -5.06 0.35 12.51
N GLU A 19 -4.37 -0.47 13.29
CA GLU A 19 -3.97 -0.14 14.66
C GLU A 19 -2.94 1.00 14.69
N ALA A 20 -1.90 0.95 13.86
CA ALA A 20 -0.87 2.00 13.77
C ALA A 20 -1.40 3.34 13.23
N LEU A 21 -2.53 3.32 12.51
CA LEU A 21 -3.20 4.50 11.99
C LEU A 21 -4.28 5.07 12.94
N ARG A 22 -4.39 4.55 14.17
CA ARG A 22 -5.27 5.13 15.18
C ARG A 22 -4.85 6.58 15.50
N GLY A 23 -5.82 7.49 15.43
CA GLY A 23 -5.60 8.92 15.72
C GLY A 23 -5.09 9.75 14.54
N VAL A 24 -4.90 9.15 13.36
CA VAL A 24 -4.57 9.88 12.13
C VAL A 24 -5.77 10.68 11.63
N ASP A 25 -5.53 11.92 11.19
CA ASP A 25 -6.52 12.69 10.42
C ASP A 25 -6.48 12.26 8.95
N PHE A 26 -7.36 11.33 8.60
CA PHE A 26 -7.42 10.76 7.25
C PHE A 26 -7.78 11.78 6.16
N SER A 27 -8.40 12.92 6.50
CA SER A 27 -8.72 13.96 5.51
C SER A 27 -7.47 14.66 4.97
N GLN A 28 -6.37 14.63 5.73
CA GLN A 28 -5.07 15.20 5.37
C GLN A 28 -4.03 14.12 5.02
N ALA A 29 -4.42 12.84 5.09
CA ALA A 29 -3.52 11.73 4.86
C ALA A 29 -3.27 11.53 3.35
N VAL A 30 -2.02 11.20 3.02
CA VAL A 30 -1.60 10.76 1.69
C VAL A 30 -1.23 9.30 1.79
N VAL A 31 -1.88 8.47 0.96
CA VAL A 31 -1.62 7.03 0.88
C VAL A 31 -0.82 6.76 -0.38
N THR A 32 0.31 6.08 -0.25
CA THR A 32 1.14 5.63 -1.37
C THR A 32 1.21 4.10 -1.36
N TYR A 33 0.63 3.47 -2.38
CA TYR A 33 0.82 2.05 -2.64
C TYR A 33 2.16 1.85 -3.37
N ILE A 34 2.96 0.90 -2.89
CA ILE A 34 4.33 0.68 -3.40
C ILE A 34 4.40 -0.70 -4.03
N THR A 35 4.58 -0.74 -5.34
CA THR A 35 4.68 -1.97 -6.15
C THR A 35 6.04 -2.07 -6.83
N ASP A 36 6.43 -3.28 -7.23
CA ASP A 36 7.65 -3.51 -8.00
C ASP A 36 7.44 -3.59 -9.52
N TRP A 37 6.19 -3.68 -9.98
CA TRP A 37 5.84 -3.78 -11.41
C TRP A 37 4.65 -2.91 -11.81
N GLN A 38 4.80 -2.22 -12.95
CA GLN A 38 3.78 -1.37 -13.56
C GLN A 38 2.76 -2.16 -14.41
N ASP A 39 3.24 -3.07 -15.26
CA ASP A 39 2.43 -3.68 -16.33
C ASP A 39 1.79 -5.03 -15.97
N GLN A 40 2.04 -5.53 -14.75
CA GLN A 40 1.54 -6.84 -14.31
C GLN A 40 0.77 -6.73 -12.99
N ARG A 41 -0.32 -5.95 -12.99
CA ARG A 41 -1.19 -5.80 -11.81
C ARG A 41 -1.70 -7.14 -11.27
N SER A 42 -1.98 -8.11 -12.15
CA SER A 42 -2.42 -9.47 -11.78
C SER A 42 -1.37 -10.32 -11.04
N GLN A 43 -0.13 -9.86 -10.94
CA GLN A 43 0.93 -10.49 -10.14
C GLN A 43 1.61 -9.51 -9.18
N ALA A 44 1.05 -8.31 -9.04
CA ALA A 44 1.64 -7.26 -8.24
C ALA A 44 1.57 -7.59 -6.74
N ARG A 45 2.61 -7.17 -6.04
CA ARG A 45 2.63 -7.07 -4.57
C ARG A 45 2.66 -5.61 -4.19
N TYR A 46 2.00 -5.29 -3.09
CA TYR A 46 1.93 -3.94 -2.58
C TYR A 46 2.36 -3.90 -1.12
N ALA A 47 3.29 -2.99 -0.83
CA ALA A 47 3.45 -2.36 0.47
C ALA A 47 2.64 -1.06 0.47
N VAL A 48 2.43 -0.48 1.66
CA VAL A 48 1.66 0.76 1.79
C VAL A 48 2.37 1.73 2.71
N PHE A 49 2.51 2.98 2.27
CA PHE A 49 3.03 4.06 3.07
C PHE A 49 1.95 5.11 3.28
N VAL A 50 1.63 5.40 4.53
CA VAL A 50 0.65 6.42 4.90
C VAL A 50 1.36 7.55 5.62
N ARG A 51 1.10 8.77 5.16
CA ARG A 51 1.66 9.98 5.76
C ARG A 51 0.58 11.01 6.05
N GLU A 52 0.58 11.54 7.26
CA GLU A 52 -0.25 12.66 7.71
C GLU A 52 0.62 13.49 8.66
N GLY A 53 0.71 14.81 8.50
CA GLY A 53 1.52 15.66 9.39
C GLY A 53 2.95 15.15 9.61
N ARG A 54 3.26 14.70 10.84
CA ARG A 54 4.51 13.99 11.21
C ARG A 54 4.33 12.47 11.38
N HIS A 55 3.11 11.96 11.32
CA HIS A 55 2.82 10.55 11.41
C HIS A 55 3.18 9.86 10.09
N ARG A 56 4.00 8.81 10.17
CA ARG A 56 4.48 8.02 9.02
C ARG A 56 4.43 6.55 9.38
N VAL A 57 3.64 5.79 8.63
CA VAL A 57 3.49 4.34 8.81
C VAL A 57 3.81 3.64 7.49
N LEU A 58 4.69 2.65 7.54
CA LEU A 58 5.01 1.76 6.44
C LEU A 58 4.50 0.34 6.75
N GLY A 59 3.45 -0.10 6.05
CA GLY A 59 3.04 -1.50 6.03
C GLY A 59 3.90 -2.31 5.08
N LEU A 60 4.33 -3.51 5.52
CA LEU A 60 5.15 -4.42 4.71
C LEU A 60 4.42 -4.94 3.45
N ASP A 61 5.19 -5.52 2.51
CA ASP A 61 4.64 -6.10 1.28
C ASP A 61 3.85 -7.38 1.56
N ALA A 62 2.55 -7.21 1.78
CA ALA A 62 1.61 -8.29 2.10
C ALA A 62 0.32 -8.22 1.27
N PHE A 63 0.14 -7.19 0.45
CA PHE A 63 -1.12 -6.96 -0.27
C PHE A 63 -1.00 -7.27 -1.77
N GLY A 64 -2.13 -7.57 -2.40
CA GLY A 64 -2.26 -7.73 -3.86
C GLY A 64 -2.22 -9.17 -4.38
N PRO A 65 -2.45 -9.34 -5.70
CA PRO A 65 -2.61 -10.64 -6.36
C PRO A 65 -1.47 -11.64 -6.17
N ARG A 66 -0.24 -11.16 -5.91
CA ARG A 66 0.90 -12.04 -5.63
C ARG A 66 0.66 -12.98 -4.45
N PHE A 67 -0.18 -12.59 -3.50
CA PHE A 67 -0.52 -13.37 -2.31
C PHE A 67 -1.88 -14.08 -2.44
N GLY A 68 -2.35 -14.27 -3.69
CA GLY A 68 -3.62 -14.94 -3.97
C GLY A 68 -4.85 -14.12 -3.58
N ALA A 69 -6.00 -14.79 -3.48
CA ALA A 69 -7.28 -14.15 -3.21
C ALA A 69 -7.31 -13.38 -1.87
N GLU A 70 -6.59 -13.86 -0.85
CA GLU A 70 -6.46 -13.17 0.43
C GLU A 70 -5.70 -11.84 0.30
N GLY A 71 -4.63 -11.82 -0.51
CA GLY A 71 -3.89 -10.60 -0.82
C GLY A 71 -4.71 -9.56 -1.56
N GLU A 72 -5.50 -10.00 -2.55
CA GLU A 72 -6.44 -9.15 -3.29
C GLU A 72 -7.52 -8.58 -2.36
N ALA A 73 -8.18 -9.45 -1.59
CA ALA A 73 -9.23 -9.05 -0.67
C ALA A 73 -8.72 -8.09 0.42
N ALA A 74 -7.52 -8.30 0.93
CA ALA A 74 -6.92 -7.41 1.92
C ALA A 74 -6.57 -6.04 1.32
N LEU A 75 -6.08 -5.99 0.07
CA LEU A 75 -5.82 -4.72 -0.63
C LEU A 75 -7.12 -3.95 -0.90
N GLU A 76 -8.16 -4.65 -1.32
CA GLU A 76 -9.50 -4.06 -1.50
C GLU A 76 -10.06 -3.55 -0.17
N ALA A 77 -10.01 -4.36 0.89
CA ALA A 77 -10.50 -4.00 2.21
C ALA A 77 -9.73 -2.80 2.79
N LEU A 78 -8.40 -2.76 2.62
CA LEU A 78 -7.58 -1.61 3.01
C LEU A 78 -8.02 -0.35 2.28
N THR A 79 -8.15 -0.42 0.95
CA THR A 79 -8.50 0.74 0.12
C THR A 79 -9.87 1.29 0.49
N ARG A 80 -10.87 0.42 0.65
CA ARG A 80 -12.22 0.81 1.09
C ARG A 80 -12.18 1.45 2.47
N TRP A 81 -11.47 0.83 3.42
CA TRP A 81 -11.36 1.34 4.80
C TRP A 81 -10.74 2.74 4.88
N LEU A 82 -9.76 3.04 4.02
CA LEU A 82 -9.13 4.36 3.88
C LEU A 82 -10.10 5.38 3.26
N LEU A 83 -10.80 5.00 2.19
CA LEU A 83 -11.82 5.85 1.55
C LEU A 83 -12.94 6.22 2.52
N GLU A 84 -13.46 5.24 3.26
CA GLU A 84 -14.52 5.44 4.27
C GLU A 84 -14.11 6.40 5.38
N ARG A 85 -12.81 6.53 5.64
CA ARG A 85 -12.25 7.48 6.63
C ARG A 85 -11.96 8.86 6.06
N GLY A 86 -12.14 9.06 4.76
CA GLY A 86 -11.99 10.36 4.12
C GLY A 86 -10.63 10.62 3.49
N VAL A 87 -9.79 9.59 3.30
CA VAL A 87 -8.59 9.75 2.47
C VAL A 87 -9.00 10.14 1.05
N SER A 88 -8.44 11.23 0.55
CA SER A 88 -8.69 11.73 -0.81
C SER A 88 -7.46 11.66 -1.72
N GLU A 89 -6.25 11.62 -1.15
CA GLU A 89 -4.99 11.62 -1.91
C GLU A 89 -4.36 10.22 -1.93
N PHE A 90 -4.53 9.52 -3.06
CA PHE A 90 -3.91 8.22 -3.33
C PHE A 90 -2.83 8.34 -4.40
N ARG A 91 -1.73 7.63 -4.16
CA ARG A 91 -0.59 7.57 -5.07
C ARG A 91 -0.09 6.14 -5.23
N GLU A 92 0.61 5.91 -6.33
CA GLU A 92 1.28 4.66 -6.63
C GLU A 92 2.75 4.93 -6.96
N ALA A 93 3.66 4.31 -6.21
CA ALA A 93 5.09 4.36 -6.45
C ALA A 93 5.56 3.01 -7.00
N ILE A 94 6.32 3.06 -8.10
CA ILE A 94 6.81 1.87 -8.78
C ILE A 94 8.32 1.79 -8.56
N ILE A 95 8.75 0.81 -7.79
CA ILE A 95 10.14 0.67 -7.35
C ILE A 95 10.76 -0.57 -7.98
N PRO A 96 11.88 -0.46 -8.71
CA PRO A 96 12.50 -1.62 -9.35
C PRO A 96 12.71 -2.78 -8.37
N PRO A 97 12.48 -4.05 -8.78
CA PRO A 97 12.59 -5.20 -7.89
C PRO A 97 13.92 -5.29 -7.12
N SER A 98 15.02 -4.84 -7.73
CA SER A 98 16.36 -4.79 -7.14
C SER A 98 16.48 -3.83 -5.95
N ARG A 99 15.61 -2.82 -5.86
CA ARG A 99 15.55 -1.84 -4.77
C ARG A 99 14.38 -2.08 -3.81
N TYR A 100 13.36 -2.81 -4.24
CA TYR A 100 12.14 -3.02 -3.47
C TYR A 100 12.42 -3.64 -2.09
N ALA A 101 13.28 -4.67 -2.01
CA ALA A 101 13.59 -5.32 -0.75
C ALA A 101 14.33 -4.40 0.25
N ALA A 102 15.06 -3.39 -0.26
CA ALA A 102 15.84 -2.44 0.53
C ALA A 102 14.97 -1.30 1.10
N LEU A 103 13.79 -1.02 0.53
CA LEU A 103 12.86 0.02 1.03
C LEU A 103 12.63 -0.08 2.53
N PHE A 104 12.42 -1.29 3.03
CA PHE A 104 12.11 -1.56 4.43
C PHE A 104 13.30 -1.41 5.39
N LYS A 105 14.47 -1.05 4.86
CA LYS A 105 15.69 -0.78 5.62
C LYS A 105 16.15 0.68 5.50
N LEU A 106 15.49 1.47 4.65
CA LEU A 106 15.77 2.89 4.52
C LEU A 106 15.31 3.63 5.77
N ASP A 107 15.97 4.75 6.07
CA ASP A 107 15.43 5.69 7.02
C ASP A 107 14.19 6.42 6.44
N GLU A 108 13.52 7.18 7.30
CA GLU A 108 12.29 7.88 6.93
C GLU A 108 12.48 8.91 5.81
N ASP A 109 13.60 9.65 5.83
CA ASP A 109 13.86 10.73 4.88
C ASP A 109 14.22 10.18 3.50
N GLU A 110 15.04 9.14 3.46
CA GLU A 110 15.40 8.41 2.24
C GLU A 110 14.19 7.74 1.60
N LEU A 111 13.35 7.09 2.40
CA LEU A 111 12.10 6.50 1.94
C LEU A 111 11.19 7.58 1.37
N LEU A 112 10.93 8.65 2.12
CA LEU A 112 10.04 9.73 1.70
C LEU A 112 10.54 10.37 0.40
N LYS A 113 11.83 10.66 0.31
CA LYS A 113 12.45 11.21 -0.91
C LYS A 113 12.26 10.29 -2.10
N THR A 114 12.47 8.98 -1.91
CA THR A 114 12.27 7.97 -2.94
C THR A 114 10.82 7.91 -3.42
N LEU A 115 9.87 7.90 -2.49
CA LEU A 115 8.44 7.86 -2.81
C LEU A 115 7.98 9.14 -3.48
N LEU A 116 8.37 10.32 -3.00
CA LEU A 116 7.99 11.59 -3.63
C LEU A 116 8.51 11.71 -5.07
N ALA A 117 9.68 11.14 -5.37
CA ALA A 117 10.27 11.17 -6.70
C ALA A 117 9.63 10.18 -7.69
N THR A 118 8.95 9.14 -7.21
CA THR A 118 8.46 8.02 -8.04
C THR A 118 6.94 7.85 -8.01
N ALA A 119 6.26 8.44 -7.03
CA ALA A 119 4.84 8.30 -6.82
C ALA A 119 4.04 9.14 -7.83
N ASN A 120 3.16 8.48 -8.58
CA ASN A 120 2.19 9.12 -9.44
C ASN A 120 0.82 9.18 -8.73
N PRO A 121 -0.04 10.17 -9.03
CA PRO A 121 -1.44 10.12 -8.63
C PRO A 121 -2.08 8.81 -9.12
N ALA A 122 -2.85 8.15 -8.26
CA ALA A 122 -3.48 6.87 -8.56
C ALA A 122 -4.97 6.91 -8.23
N ASP A 123 -5.79 6.35 -9.11
CA ASP A 123 -7.21 6.17 -8.84
C ASP A 123 -7.39 5.00 -7.85
N PRO A 124 -7.95 5.25 -6.64
CA PRO A 124 -8.15 4.19 -5.65
C PRO A 124 -9.08 3.07 -6.14
N ALA A 125 -9.94 3.32 -7.13
CA ALA A 125 -10.78 2.29 -7.72
C ALA A 125 -9.98 1.13 -8.34
N LEU A 126 -8.72 1.38 -8.73
CA LEU A 126 -7.80 0.35 -9.24
C LEU A 126 -7.45 -0.71 -8.20
N PHE A 127 -7.49 -0.36 -6.91
CA PHE A 127 -7.16 -1.25 -5.79
C PHE A 127 -8.43 -1.76 -5.08
N ALA A 128 -9.53 -0.99 -5.13
CA ALA A 128 -10.81 -1.36 -4.51
C ALA A 128 -11.69 -2.29 -5.38
N ASN A 129 -11.37 -2.48 -6.66
CA ASN A 129 -12.14 -3.31 -7.58
C ASN A 129 -11.28 -4.34 -8.32
N LEU A 130 -10.32 -4.93 -7.62
CA LEU A 130 -9.55 -6.09 -8.12
C LEU A 130 -10.47 -7.32 -8.20
N ARG A 131 -11.42 -7.32 -9.13
CA ARG A 131 -12.13 -8.54 -9.51
C ARG A 131 -11.20 -9.31 -10.42
N GLY A 132 -10.76 -10.48 -9.94
CA GLY A 132 -9.81 -11.36 -10.59
C GLY A 132 -9.91 -11.35 -12.11
N ALA A 133 -8.79 -11.05 -12.77
CA ALA A 133 -8.58 -11.17 -14.20
C ALA A 133 -8.58 -12.65 -14.66
N GLY A 134 -9.51 -13.46 -14.15
CA GLY A 134 -9.46 -14.92 -14.20
C GLY A 134 -10.81 -15.63 -14.06
N LEU A 135 -11.93 -15.00 -14.41
CA LEU A 135 -13.20 -15.70 -14.65
C LEU A 135 -13.55 -15.64 -16.15
N LYS A 136 -12.81 -16.42 -16.95
CA LYS A 136 -13.42 -17.02 -18.14
C LYS A 136 -14.22 -18.22 -17.66
N ARG A 137 -15.54 -18.08 -17.63
CA ARG A 137 -16.45 -19.24 -17.69
C ARG A 137 -16.59 -19.67 -19.14
#